data_AF-A0A4U1IIF3-F1
#
_entry.id   AF-A0A4U1IIF3-F1
#
_cell.length_a   1.000
_cell.length_b   1.000
_cell.length_c   1.000
_cell.angle_alpha   90.00
_cell.angle_beta   90.00
_cell.angle_gamma   90.00
#
_symmetry.space_group_name_H-M   'P 1'
#
loop_
_entity.id
_entity.type
_entity.pdbx_description
1 polymer ?
#
loop_
_entity_poly.entity_id
_entity_poly.type
_entity_poly.pdbx_seq_one_letter_code
_entity_poly.pdbx_strand_id
1 'polypeptide(L)'
;MPTNFGPVFALSDALLEDIATHRPTSATFWGVRGYDHAWDDFGPEGAASTAAMLSKYRRQLDALPAPERIEDRIAARVMRDFLDVELDRIVHGDHFVDLNNIASPFQHIRMVLDVMDTSSRAGWESMIARLSTIDRATSSYRKALEEGLRRGKTAALRQVDAVLAQGRVHAGEGSFFRTLAPAFAQSSVFDPALAESLERGIVHARRAYGELTEWIEKTYRPAARIEEGVGEEVYARKARGFLGISIDLRETFAWGFAQIREIDARMREVAAQIQPGASIDDVIRLLETDPARCAHGPEDLVRIVGEWQARAVDALAGVHFDIPTPARRVDVKLAPAGSTIGAYYLPPSDDFSRPGTIWYSPGERAEIPLYMELSRAYHEGFPGHHLQLSVQISLQHRLSRLHRVVMSDYQTGYAEGWALYAERLMDELGFLSKPEFVLGQLVCQMMRACRVVLDIGAHLGLHAPTDAPIRPGARIDYDYGVELLTRIGRIPADHATAEMTRYLGWPGQAIAYKVGERVVLGLRDELRARRGSSFDLKTFHADLLGVGSVGLGTLRELLLS
;
A
#
# COMPACT_ATOMS: atom_id res chain seq x y z
N MET A 1 -4.82 13.63 -30.78
CA MET A 1 -5.39 14.98 -30.94
C MET A 1 -5.04 15.79 -29.71
N PRO A 2 -4.74 17.10 -29.79
CA PRO A 2 -4.56 17.90 -28.59
C PRO A 2 -5.90 17.93 -27.85
N THR A 3 -5.97 17.24 -26.73
CA THR A 3 -7.11 17.26 -25.83
C THR A 3 -7.18 18.65 -25.23
N ASN A 4 -8.15 19.45 -25.67
CA ASN A 4 -8.45 20.76 -25.10
C ASN A 4 -9.06 20.55 -23.70
N PHE A 5 -8.22 20.21 -22.73
CA PHE A 5 -8.58 20.06 -21.33
C PHE A 5 -8.79 21.42 -20.68
N GLY A 6 -9.65 21.46 -19.67
CA GLY A 6 -9.88 22.67 -18.90
C GLY A 6 -8.64 23.11 -18.11
N PRO A 7 -8.67 24.32 -17.54
CA PRO A 7 -7.55 24.91 -16.81
C PRO A 7 -7.08 24.08 -15.61
N VAL A 8 -7.92 23.19 -15.09
CA VAL A 8 -7.58 22.30 -13.97
C VAL A 8 -6.50 21.27 -14.31
N PHE A 9 -6.41 20.81 -15.58
CA PHE A 9 -5.35 19.87 -15.98
C PHE A 9 -3.98 20.55 -15.96
N ALA A 10 -3.89 21.77 -16.50
CA ALA A 10 -2.67 22.58 -16.42
C ALA A 10 -2.30 22.91 -14.97
N LEU A 11 -3.29 23.20 -14.11
CA LEU A 11 -3.06 23.43 -12.68
C LEU A 11 -2.57 22.17 -11.97
N SER A 12 -3.10 21.00 -12.33
CA SER A 12 -2.65 19.70 -11.83
C SER A 12 -1.21 19.39 -12.22
N ASP A 13 -0.81 19.71 -13.45
CA ASP A 13 0.58 19.51 -13.91
C ASP A 13 1.53 20.46 -13.18
N ALA A 14 1.15 21.75 -13.05
CA ALA A 14 1.93 22.72 -12.30
C ALA A 14 2.08 22.34 -10.82
N LEU A 15 1.01 21.82 -10.19
CA LEU A 15 1.07 21.32 -8.82
C LEU A 15 2.09 20.18 -8.70
N LEU A 16 2.13 19.23 -9.63
CA LEU A 16 3.10 18.13 -9.55
C LEU A 16 4.55 18.60 -9.69
N GLU A 17 4.82 19.55 -10.57
CA GLU A 17 6.17 20.12 -10.72
C GLU A 17 6.60 20.90 -9.46
N ASP A 18 5.69 21.68 -8.86
CA ASP A 18 5.95 22.36 -7.59
C ASP A 18 6.11 21.34 -6.45
N ILE A 19 5.27 20.30 -6.36
CA ILE A 19 5.45 19.24 -5.35
C ILE A 19 6.82 18.59 -5.51
N ALA A 20 7.29 18.32 -6.73
CA ALA A 20 8.59 17.70 -6.92
C ALA A 20 9.77 18.55 -6.40
N THR A 21 9.61 19.87 -6.40
CA THR A 21 10.57 20.80 -5.80
C THR A 21 10.52 20.79 -4.27
N HIS A 22 9.33 20.70 -3.69
CA HIS A 22 9.14 20.70 -2.22
C HIS A 22 9.32 19.32 -1.58
N ARG A 23 9.06 18.24 -2.33
CA ARG A 23 9.12 16.84 -1.91
C ARG A 23 9.84 15.95 -2.94
N PRO A 24 11.14 16.17 -3.18
CA PRO A 24 11.94 15.39 -4.13
C PRO A 24 11.90 13.87 -3.94
N THR A 25 11.78 13.41 -2.70
CA THR A 25 11.70 11.99 -2.33
C THR A 25 10.40 11.38 -2.85
N SER A 26 9.27 12.07 -2.64
CA SER A 26 7.98 11.67 -3.21
C SER A 26 7.99 11.70 -4.74
N ALA A 27 8.62 12.71 -5.35
CA ALA A 27 8.80 12.77 -6.80
C ALA A 27 9.52 11.55 -7.38
N THR A 28 10.58 11.08 -6.73
CA THR A 28 11.27 9.83 -7.15
C THR A 28 10.33 8.62 -7.09
N PHE A 29 9.57 8.44 -6.00
CA PHE A 29 8.60 7.33 -5.90
C PHE A 29 7.55 7.37 -7.01
N TRP A 30 7.10 8.56 -7.39
CA TRP A 30 6.13 8.79 -8.47
C TRP A 30 6.74 8.78 -9.88
N GLY A 31 8.07 8.63 -10.00
CA GLY A 31 8.76 8.67 -11.29
C GLY A 31 8.81 10.06 -11.95
N VAL A 32 8.63 11.14 -11.18
CA VAL A 32 8.83 12.52 -11.63
C VAL A 32 10.33 12.82 -11.66
N ARG A 33 10.88 12.92 -12.87
CA ARG A 33 12.34 13.02 -13.10
C ARG A 33 12.89 14.41 -12.75
N GLY A 34 14.20 14.47 -12.50
CA GLY A 34 14.96 15.71 -12.32
C GLY A 34 15.30 16.05 -10.86
N TYR A 35 14.68 15.35 -9.90
CA TYR A 35 14.80 15.62 -8.47
C TYR A 35 15.45 14.47 -7.68
N ASP A 36 15.91 13.41 -8.37
CA ASP A 36 16.44 12.18 -7.77
C ASP A 36 17.72 12.37 -6.93
N HIS A 37 18.36 13.53 -7.05
CA HIS A 37 19.55 13.91 -6.28
C HIS A 37 19.23 14.62 -4.95
N ALA A 38 17.97 15.03 -4.73
CA ALA A 38 17.56 15.88 -3.63
C ALA A 38 16.70 15.14 -2.59
N TRP A 39 16.57 15.74 -1.40
CA TRP A 39 15.79 15.25 -0.26
C TRP A 39 14.65 16.20 0.06
N ASP A 40 13.59 15.65 0.66
CA ASP A 40 12.55 16.46 1.30
C ASP A 40 13.16 17.19 2.51
N ASP A 41 12.64 18.37 2.83
CA ASP A 41 12.78 18.93 4.16
C ASP A 41 11.67 18.36 5.05
N PHE A 42 12.01 17.38 5.88
CA PHE A 42 11.06 16.73 6.78
C PHE A 42 10.78 17.56 8.05
N GLY A 43 11.45 18.70 8.22
CA GLY A 43 11.36 19.54 9.41
C GLY A 43 10.13 20.46 9.42
N PRO A 44 9.96 21.25 10.51
CA PRO A 44 8.88 22.22 10.63
C PRO A 44 8.85 23.26 9.49
N GLU A 45 10.03 23.70 9.02
CA GLU A 45 10.16 24.65 7.92
C GLU A 45 9.69 24.05 6.59
N GLY A 46 10.09 22.81 6.29
CA GLY A 46 9.62 22.07 5.12
C GLY A 46 8.11 21.82 5.13
N ALA A 47 7.54 21.48 6.28
CA ALA A 47 6.10 21.35 6.44
C ALA A 47 5.35 22.68 6.21
N ALA A 48 5.88 23.80 6.74
CA ALA A 48 5.30 25.13 6.53
C ALA A 48 5.40 25.57 5.05
N SER A 49 6.54 25.31 4.41
CA SER A 49 6.77 25.58 2.99
C SER A 49 5.79 24.78 2.11
N THR A 50 5.63 23.49 2.40
CA THR A 50 4.67 22.61 1.73
C THR A 50 3.24 23.09 1.93
N ALA A 51 2.84 23.44 3.16
CA ALA A 51 1.50 23.96 3.43
C ALA A 51 1.21 25.27 2.69
N ALA A 52 2.19 26.17 2.59
CA ALA A 52 2.06 27.41 1.83
C ALA A 52 1.83 27.13 0.32
N MET A 53 2.59 26.20 -0.25
CA MET A 53 2.42 25.74 -1.63
C MET A 53 1.05 25.09 -1.85
N LEU A 54 0.66 24.12 -1.02
CA LEU A 54 -0.64 23.45 -1.14
C LEU A 54 -1.80 24.45 -0.99
N SER A 55 -1.70 25.40 -0.05
CA SER A 55 -2.72 26.44 0.15
C SER A 55 -2.83 27.40 -1.05
N LYS A 56 -1.72 27.70 -1.73
CA LYS A 56 -1.71 28.48 -2.99
C LYS A 56 -2.51 27.73 -4.05
N TYR A 57 -2.22 26.45 -4.28
CA TYR A 57 -2.93 25.64 -5.28
C TYR A 57 -4.41 25.45 -4.92
N ARG A 58 -4.74 25.31 -3.63
CA ARG A 58 -6.12 25.22 -3.16
C ARG A 58 -6.94 26.47 -3.51
N ARG A 59 -6.36 27.66 -3.31
CA ARG A 59 -6.99 28.94 -3.71
C ARG A 59 -7.10 29.09 -5.22
N GLN A 60 -6.08 28.68 -5.97
CA GLN A 60 -6.11 28.72 -7.44
C GLN A 60 -7.20 27.80 -7.99
N LEU A 61 -7.34 26.60 -7.42
CA LEU A 61 -8.40 25.65 -7.76
C LEU A 61 -9.80 26.21 -7.48
N ASP A 62 -10.00 26.87 -6.34
CA ASP A 62 -11.29 27.52 -6.01
C ASP A 62 -11.61 28.72 -6.91
N ALA A 63 -10.61 29.36 -7.49
CA ALA A 63 -10.79 30.48 -8.40
C ALA A 63 -11.06 30.06 -9.85
N LEU A 64 -10.96 28.76 -10.18
CA LEU A 64 -11.28 28.27 -11.52
C LEU A 64 -12.78 28.38 -11.81
N PRO A 65 -13.18 28.65 -13.07
CA PRO A 65 -14.58 28.59 -13.45
C PRO A 65 -15.14 27.18 -13.25
N ALA A 66 -16.46 27.09 -13.02
CA ALA A 66 -17.14 25.81 -12.85
C ALA A 66 -16.91 24.91 -14.09
N PRO A 67 -16.40 23.68 -13.91
CA PRO A 67 -16.08 22.83 -15.05
C PRO A 67 -17.33 22.26 -15.73
N GLU A 68 -17.45 22.50 -17.03
CA GLU A 68 -18.56 22.01 -17.87
C GLU A 68 -18.40 20.52 -18.22
N ARG A 69 -17.17 20.05 -18.41
CA ARG A 69 -16.87 18.65 -18.74
C ARG A 69 -16.77 17.79 -17.49
N ILE A 70 -17.17 16.53 -17.62
CA ILE A 70 -17.06 15.57 -16.51
C ILE A 70 -15.60 15.29 -16.14
N GLU A 71 -14.68 15.23 -17.12
CA GLU A 71 -13.25 15.02 -16.85
C GLU A 71 -12.67 16.15 -15.99
N ASP A 72 -13.01 17.41 -16.30
CA ASP A 72 -12.55 18.57 -15.53
C ASP A 72 -13.17 18.60 -14.13
N ARG A 73 -14.43 18.17 -13.97
CA ARG A 73 -15.06 18.03 -12.65
C ARG A 73 -14.35 16.98 -11.79
N ILE A 74 -14.04 15.82 -12.37
CA ILE A 74 -13.33 14.75 -11.66
C ILE A 74 -11.91 15.21 -11.31
N ALA A 75 -11.18 15.81 -12.26
CA ALA A 75 -9.84 16.34 -12.00
C ALA A 75 -9.83 17.39 -10.89
N ALA A 76 -10.82 18.30 -10.86
CA ALA A 76 -10.96 19.30 -9.80
C ALA A 76 -11.29 18.67 -8.45
N ARG A 77 -12.16 17.65 -8.41
CA ARG A 77 -12.48 16.92 -7.17
C ARG A 77 -11.27 16.18 -6.63
N VAL A 78 -10.56 15.44 -7.49
CA VAL A 78 -9.34 14.68 -7.12
C VAL A 78 -8.26 15.61 -6.58
N MET A 79 -8.00 16.72 -7.27
CA MET A 79 -7.02 17.70 -6.82
C MET A 79 -7.42 18.32 -5.48
N ARG A 80 -8.71 18.62 -5.28
CA ARG A 80 -9.24 19.13 -4.01
C ARG A 80 -9.05 18.12 -2.88
N ASP A 81 -9.45 16.87 -3.10
CA ASP A 81 -9.34 15.80 -2.10
C ASP A 81 -7.88 15.58 -1.69
N PHE A 82 -6.94 15.56 -2.65
CA PHE A 82 -5.50 15.49 -2.37
C PHE A 82 -5.01 16.67 -1.52
N LEU A 83 -5.34 17.91 -1.92
CA LEU A 83 -4.90 19.12 -1.22
C LEU A 83 -5.47 19.17 0.20
N ASP A 84 -6.76 18.86 0.36
CA ASP A 84 -7.45 18.93 1.65
C ASP A 84 -6.89 17.88 2.63
N VAL A 85 -6.61 16.65 2.16
CA VAL A 85 -5.98 15.61 3.00
C VAL A 85 -4.58 16.01 3.45
N GLU A 86 -3.73 16.51 2.54
CA GLU A 86 -2.35 16.87 2.90
C GLU A 86 -2.29 18.11 3.80
N LEU A 87 -3.15 19.10 3.55
CA LEU A 87 -3.29 20.26 4.45
C LEU A 87 -3.80 19.84 5.83
N ASP A 88 -4.80 18.96 5.90
CA ASP A 88 -5.33 18.43 7.16
C ASP A 88 -4.24 17.77 8.01
N ARG A 89 -3.39 16.94 7.40
CA ARG A 89 -2.25 16.30 8.08
C ARG A 89 -1.27 17.32 8.67
N ILE A 90 -0.96 18.38 7.93
CA ILE A 90 -0.03 19.42 8.40
C ILE A 90 -0.66 20.24 9.52
N VAL A 91 -1.93 20.66 9.36
CA VAL A 91 -2.67 21.44 10.38
C VAL A 91 -2.78 20.67 11.69
N HIS A 92 -3.07 19.37 11.64
CA HIS A 92 -3.13 18.52 12.82
C HIS A 92 -1.76 18.11 13.35
N GLY A 93 -0.66 18.53 12.70
CA GLY A 93 0.71 18.27 13.13
C GLY A 93 1.07 16.78 13.11
N ASP A 94 0.53 16.01 12.16
CA ASP A 94 0.81 14.57 12.04
C ASP A 94 2.29 14.29 11.78
N HIS A 95 2.96 15.17 11.01
CA HIS A 95 4.38 15.09 10.71
C HIS A 95 5.30 15.22 11.94
N PHE A 96 4.82 15.77 13.05
CA PHE A 96 5.59 15.85 14.30
C PHE A 96 5.62 14.53 15.09
N VAL A 97 4.78 13.58 14.72
CA VAL A 97 4.64 12.27 15.39
C VAL A 97 4.66 11.11 14.39
N ASP A 98 5.08 11.37 13.15
CA ASP A 98 5.13 10.38 12.09
C ASP A 98 6.35 9.47 12.28
N LEU A 99 6.23 8.54 13.22
CA LEU A 99 7.21 7.50 13.54
C LEU A 99 6.47 6.19 13.78
N ASN A 100 6.59 5.28 12.83
CA ASN A 100 6.00 3.95 12.87
C ASN A 100 6.92 2.92 12.21
N ASN A 101 6.57 1.63 12.30
CA ASN A 101 7.40 0.53 11.84
C ASN A 101 7.42 0.29 10.32
N ILE A 102 6.64 1.01 9.50
CA ILE A 102 6.49 0.67 8.08
C ILE A 102 6.53 1.86 7.11
N ALA A 103 5.86 2.96 7.42
CA ALA A 103 5.60 4.05 6.49
C ALA A 103 5.70 5.39 7.23
N SER A 104 6.93 5.83 7.44
CA SER A 104 7.28 7.13 8.02
C SER A 104 8.55 7.68 7.33
N PRO A 105 8.92 8.95 7.54
CA PRO A 105 10.16 9.50 7.00
C PRO A 105 11.39 8.63 7.28
N PHE A 106 11.43 7.94 8.44
CA PHE A 106 12.52 7.04 8.80
C PHE A 106 12.76 5.94 7.74
N GLN A 107 11.69 5.28 7.28
CA GLN A 107 11.78 4.24 6.25
C GLN A 107 11.92 4.87 4.86
N HIS A 108 11.17 5.93 4.56
CA HIS A 108 11.16 6.55 3.23
C HIS A 108 12.54 7.09 2.81
N ILE A 109 13.31 7.66 3.74
CA ILE A 109 14.69 8.13 3.48
C ILE A 109 15.55 6.98 2.95
N ARG A 110 15.40 5.77 3.49
CA ARG A 110 16.09 4.57 2.98
C ARG A 110 15.43 4.13 1.67
N MET A 111 14.13 3.83 1.71
CA MET A 111 13.40 3.10 0.66
C MET A 111 13.42 3.82 -0.69
N VAL A 112 13.54 5.14 -0.72
CA VAL A 112 13.60 5.86 -2.00
C VAL A 112 14.77 5.40 -2.88
N LEU A 113 15.84 4.88 -2.27
CA LEU A 113 16.99 4.35 -2.99
C LEU A 113 16.68 3.04 -3.75
N ASP A 114 15.62 2.31 -3.40
CA ASP A 114 15.23 1.06 -4.08
C ASP A 114 14.71 1.32 -5.50
N VAL A 115 14.10 2.48 -5.69
CA VAL A 115 13.39 2.83 -6.93
C VAL A 115 14.21 3.75 -7.84
N MET A 116 15.43 4.09 -7.45
CA MET A 116 16.33 4.92 -8.26
C MET A 116 16.90 4.13 -9.44
N ASP A 117 17.21 4.85 -10.52
CA ASP A 117 17.82 4.27 -11.72
C ASP A 117 19.26 3.78 -11.43
N THR A 118 19.49 2.48 -11.60
CA THR A 118 20.80 1.84 -11.49
C THR A 118 21.36 1.38 -12.84
N SER A 119 20.65 1.70 -13.93
CA SER A 119 21.01 1.34 -15.31
C SER A 119 21.84 2.41 -16.02
N SER A 120 21.89 3.64 -15.49
CA SER A 120 22.61 4.77 -16.10
C SER A 120 23.61 5.42 -15.14
N ARG A 121 24.65 6.05 -15.72
CA ARG A 121 25.64 6.83 -14.96
C ARG A 121 25.00 7.97 -14.16
N ALA A 122 24.03 8.66 -14.75
CA ALA A 122 23.29 9.76 -14.11
C ALA A 122 22.45 9.29 -12.91
N GLY A 123 21.88 8.09 -12.99
CA GLY A 123 21.17 7.46 -11.89
C GLY A 123 22.08 7.18 -10.68
N TRP A 124 23.27 6.61 -10.93
CA TRP A 124 24.28 6.41 -9.89
C TRP A 124 24.82 7.72 -9.32
N GLU A 125 25.06 8.74 -10.14
CA GLU A 125 25.45 10.08 -9.68
C GLU A 125 24.39 10.70 -8.75
N SER A 126 23.10 10.55 -9.10
CA SER A 126 21.98 11.02 -8.25
C SER A 126 21.91 10.26 -6.92
N MET A 127 22.12 8.94 -6.94
CA MET A 127 22.16 8.12 -5.74
C MET A 127 23.32 8.53 -4.82
N ILE A 128 24.51 8.74 -5.38
CA ILE A 128 25.68 9.23 -4.65
C ILE A 128 25.41 10.61 -4.04
N ALA A 129 24.75 11.52 -4.76
CA ALA A 129 24.37 12.82 -4.24
C ALA A 129 23.44 12.71 -3.02
N ARG A 130 22.43 11.83 -3.08
CA ARG A 130 21.56 11.52 -1.94
C ARG A 130 22.31 10.95 -0.76
N LEU A 131 23.12 9.92 -0.98
CA LEU A 131 23.94 9.29 0.07
C LEU A 131 24.89 10.29 0.74
N SER A 132 25.47 11.21 -0.03
CA SER A 132 26.42 12.21 0.47
C SER A 132 25.76 13.35 1.25
N THR A 133 24.43 13.48 1.18
CA THR A 133 23.65 14.56 1.82
C THR A 133 22.49 14.05 2.67
N ILE A 134 22.48 12.76 2.97
CA ILE A 134 21.43 12.08 3.74
C ILE A 134 21.31 12.60 5.18
N ASP A 135 22.38 13.17 5.72
CA ASP A 135 22.39 13.89 6.99
C ASP A 135 21.40 15.07 7.02
N ARG A 136 21.15 15.72 5.87
CA ARG A 136 20.12 16.77 5.75
C ARG A 136 18.72 16.21 5.95
N ALA A 137 18.44 15.04 5.39
CA ALA A 137 17.15 14.36 5.53
C ALA A 137 16.95 13.85 6.97
N THR A 138 17.93 13.16 7.54
CA THR A 138 17.83 12.64 8.92
C THR A 138 17.78 13.77 9.95
N SER A 139 18.52 14.86 9.74
CA SER A 139 18.51 16.01 10.65
C SER A 139 17.21 16.81 10.57
N SER A 140 16.64 17.02 9.38
CA SER A 140 15.33 17.69 9.26
C SER A 140 14.22 16.86 9.88
N TYR A 141 14.22 15.53 9.67
CA TYR A 141 13.26 14.64 10.32
C TYR A 141 13.40 14.65 11.85
N ARG A 142 14.63 14.62 12.37
CA ARG A 142 14.89 14.78 13.80
C ARG A 142 14.27 16.08 14.35
N LYS A 143 14.40 17.22 13.66
CA LYS A 143 13.79 18.49 14.08
C LYS A 143 12.26 18.41 14.18
N ALA A 144 11.60 17.69 13.27
CA ALA A 144 10.16 17.47 13.36
C ALA A 144 9.79 16.66 14.62
N LEU A 145 10.53 15.60 14.93
CA LEU A 145 10.32 14.83 16.16
C LEU A 145 10.64 15.63 17.42
N GLU A 146 11.66 16.50 17.40
CA GLU A 146 11.97 17.43 18.50
C GLU A 146 10.83 18.43 18.75
N GLU A 147 10.21 18.96 17.68
CA GLU A 147 9.03 19.81 17.81
C GLU A 147 7.81 19.01 18.30
N GLY A 148 7.67 17.74 17.92
CA GLY A 148 6.71 16.81 18.49
C GLY A 148 6.87 16.65 20.00
N LEU A 149 8.10 16.42 20.47
CA LEU A 149 8.42 16.37 21.91
C LEU A 149 8.02 17.67 22.62
N ARG A 150 8.34 18.84 22.06
CA ARG A 150 7.93 20.15 22.61
C ARG A 150 6.41 20.30 22.72
N ARG A 151 5.66 19.72 21.80
CA ARG A 151 4.19 19.76 21.75
C ARG A 151 3.51 18.64 22.53
N GLY A 152 4.27 17.74 23.14
CA GLY A 152 3.74 16.54 23.81
C GLY A 152 3.12 15.53 22.83
N LYS A 153 3.54 15.54 21.56
CA LYS A 153 3.10 14.58 20.53
C LYS A 153 4.18 13.54 20.29
N THR A 154 4.00 12.35 20.87
CA THR A 154 4.96 11.24 20.73
C THR A 154 4.31 9.96 20.22
N ALA A 155 5.08 9.19 19.46
CA ALA A 155 4.68 7.88 18.98
C ALA A 155 4.62 6.90 20.17
N ALA A 156 3.86 5.82 20.00
CA ALA A 156 3.80 4.76 20.99
C ALA A 156 5.16 4.06 21.14
N LEU A 157 5.50 3.66 22.36
CA LEU A 157 6.79 3.03 22.68
C LEU A 157 7.12 1.84 21.76
N ARG A 158 6.12 1.02 21.41
CA ARG A 158 6.31 -0.12 20.48
C ARG A 158 6.79 0.33 19.10
N GLN A 159 6.27 1.44 18.60
CA GLN A 159 6.70 1.99 17.31
C GLN A 159 8.14 2.49 17.37
N VAL A 160 8.50 3.14 18.48
CA VAL A 160 9.87 3.57 18.73
C VAL A 160 10.82 2.37 18.79
N ASP A 161 10.46 1.32 19.51
CA ASP A 161 11.28 0.11 19.61
C ASP A 161 11.46 -0.60 18.25
N ALA A 162 10.41 -0.64 17.43
CA ALA A 162 10.48 -1.18 16.09
C ALA A 162 11.41 -0.36 15.17
N VAL A 163 11.32 0.97 15.23
CA VAL A 163 12.22 1.88 14.49
C VAL A 163 13.66 1.76 14.97
N LEU A 164 13.89 1.61 16.27
CA LEU A 164 15.24 1.37 16.81
C LEU A 164 15.85 0.06 16.30
N ALA A 165 15.06 -1.00 16.20
CA ALA A 165 15.53 -2.26 15.60
C ALA A 165 15.96 -2.07 14.13
N GLN A 166 15.16 -1.36 13.34
CA GLN A 166 15.48 -1.03 11.94
C GLN A 166 16.73 -0.14 11.84
N GLY A 167 16.83 0.88 12.69
CA GLY A 167 17.97 1.79 12.73
C GLY A 167 19.30 1.09 13.02
N ARG A 168 19.31 0.12 13.94
CA ARG A 168 20.48 -0.73 14.21
C ARG A 168 20.89 -1.56 13.00
N VAL A 169 19.93 -2.07 12.21
CA VAL A 169 20.22 -2.77 10.94
C VAL A 169 20.82 -1.81 9.91
N HIS A 170 20.20 -0.65 9.70
CA HIS A 170 20.67 0.33 8.71
C HIS A 170 22.03 0.95 9.04
N ALA A 171 22.38 1.08 10.32
CA ALA A 171 23.72 1.50 10.75
C ALA A 171 24.75 0.34 10.73
N GLY A 172 24.29 -0.88 10.98
CA GLY A 172 25.12 -2.07 11.19
C GLY A 172 25.60 -2.78 9.93
N GLU A 173 26.14 -3.98 10.13
CA GLU A 173 26.73 -4.81 9.06
C GLU A 173 25.70 -5.41 8.10
N GLY A 174 24.46 -5.62 8.55
CA GLY A 174 23.34 -6.06 7.71
C GLY A 174 22.67 -4.94 6.90
N SER A 175 23.32 -3.78 6.78
CA SER A 175 22.72 -2.59 6.17
C SER A 175 22.52 -2.73 4.66
N PHE A 176 21.33 -2.34 4.19
CA PHE A 176 21.05 -2.14 2.76
C PHE A 176 22.12 -1.29 2.07
N PHE A 177 22.67 -0.25 2.72
CA PHE A 177 23.67 0.61 2.06
C PHE A 177 24.90 -0.17 1.59
N ARG A 178 25.26 -1.27 2.27
CA ARG A 178 26.39 -2.12 1.87
C ARG A 178 26.14 -2.94 0.60
N THR A 179 24.88 -3.13 0.19
CA THR A 179 24.54 -3.87 -1.03
C THR A 179 24.75 -3.03 -2.29
N LEU A 180 24.82 -1.70 -2.15
CA LEU A 180 24.95 -0.76 -3.27
C LEU A 180 26.31 -0.87 -3.98
N ALA A 181 27.41 -1.04 -3.24
CA ALA A 181 28.74 -1.16 -3.84
C ALA A 181 28.88 -2.43 -4.71
N PRO A 182 28.51 -3.64 -4.24
CA PRO A 182 28.44 -4.83 -5.09
C PRO A 182 27.51 -4.66 -6.31
N ALA A 183 26.36 -4.01 -6.14
CA ALA A 183 25.44 -3.75 -7.24
C ALA A 183 26.07 -2.82 -8.30
N PHE A 184 26.76 -1.75 -7.88
CA PHE A 184 27.43 -0.85 -8.81
C PHE A 184 28.60 -1.52 -9.53
N ALA A 185 29.37 -2.36 -8.84
CA ALA A 185 30.47 -3.13 -9.42
C ALA A 185 30.03 -4.08 -10.55
N GLN A 186 28.76 -4.50 -10.54
CA GLN A 186 28.17 -5.35 -11.58
C GLN A 186 27.45 -4.55 -12.67
N SER A 187 27.35 -3.23 -12.52
CA SER A 187 26.66 -2.37 -13.48
C SER A 187 27.46 -2.19 -14.77
N SER A 188 26.76 -2.06 -15.90
CA SER A 188 27.36 -1.79 -17.21
C SER A 188 28.01 -0.40 -17.30
N VAL A 189 27.73 0.49 -16.33
CA VAL A 189 28.24 1.87 -16.26
C VAL A 189 29.25 2.08 -15.11
N PHE A 190 29.91 1.00 -14.66
CA PHE A 190 30.91 1.07 -13.59
C PHE A 190 32.04 2.06 -13.90
N ASP A 191 32.40 2.88 -12.91
CA ASP A 191 33.51 3.83 -12.95
C ASP A 191 34.24 3.85 -11.60
N PRO A 192 35.58 3.71 -11.55
CA PRO A 192 36.33 3.67 -10.29
C PRO A 192 36.19 4.92 -9.42
N ALA A 193 36.09 6.12 -10.01
CA ALA A 193 35.98 7.36 -9.26
C ALA A 193 34.57 7.53 -8.66
N LEU A 194 33.54 7.12 -9.39
CA LEU A 194 32.18 7.00 -8.86
C LEU A 194 32.08 5.94 -7.77
N ALA A 195 32.79 4.82 -7.90
CA ALA A 195 32.79 3.75 -6.90
C ALA A 195 33.37 4.22 -5.56
N GLU A 196 34.48 4.98 -5.60
CA GLU A 196 35.06 5.59 -4.40
C GLU A 196 34.10 6.61 -3.75
N SER A 197 33.36 7.36 -4.58
CA SER A 197 32.35 8.32 -4.10
C SER A 197 31.14 7.61 -3.48
N LEU A 198 30.70 6.50 -4.07
CA LEU A 198 29.64 5.65 -3.55
C LEU A 198 30.02 5.07 -2.19
N GLU A 199 31.23 4.52 -2.05
CA GLU A 199 31.72 3.98 -0.78
C GLU A 199 31.73 5.02 0.35
N ARG A 200 32.20 6.25 0.05
CA ARG A 200 32.11 7.37 1.02
C ARG A 200 30.66 7.69 1.38
N GLY A 201 29.76 7.71 0.40
CA GLY A 201 28.33 7.91 0.61
C GLY A 201 27.69 6.82 1.50
N ILE A 202 28.06 5.55 1.28
CA ILE A 202 27.60 4.40 2.08
C ILE A 202 28.03 4.56 3.54
N VAL A 203 29.31 4.87 3.79
CA VAL A 203 29.84 5.10 5.15
C VAL A 203 29.11 6.27 5.82
N HIS A 204 28.89 7.36 5.08
CA HIS A 204 28.18 8.53 5.58
C HIS A 204 26.71 8.22 5.93
N ALA A 205 25.99 7.51 5.06
CA ALA A 205 24.60 7.13 5.28
C ALA A 205 24.41 6.23 6.51
N ARG A 206 25.28 5.22 6.68
CA ARG A 206 25.26 4.36 7.86
C ARG A 206 25.50 5.15 9.14
N ARG A 207 26.44 6.09 9.13
CA ARG A 207 26.70 6.98 10.28
C ARG A 207 25.49 7.85 10.59
N ALA A 208 24.88 8.48 9.59
CA ALA A 208 23.70 9.33 9.77
C ALA A 208 22.50 8.56 10.36
N TYR A 209 22.28 7.31 9.93
CA TYR A 209 21.28 6.43 10.56
C TYR A 209 21.65 6.06 12.00
N GLY A 210 22.94 5.78 12.27
CA GLY A 210 23.43 5.51 13.61
C GLY A 210 23.17 6.68 14.57
N GLU A 211 23.50 7.90 14.16
CA GLU A 211 23.29 9.13 14.94
C GLU A 211 21.80 9.41 15.19
N LEU A 212 20.94 9.26 14.18
CA LEU A 212 19.49 9.39 14.36
C LEU A 212 18.94 8.32 15.31
N THR A 213 19.37 7.07 15.17
CA THR A 213 18.95 5.94 16.00
C THR A 213 19.35 6.16 17.46
N GLU A 214 20.60 6.58 17.71
CA GLU A 214 21.09 6.90 19.05
C GLU A 214 20.30 8.06 19.68
N TRP A 215 19.97 9.09 18.90
CA TRP A 215 19.13 10.18 19.39
C TRP A 215 17.72 9.71 19.72
N ILE A 216 17.09 8.91 18.87
CA ILE A 216 15.77 8.32 19.14
C ILE A 216 15.82 7.51 20.44
N GLU A 217 16.85 6.69 20.64
CA GLU A 217 17.01 5.83 21.81
C GLU A 217 17.19 6.65 23.10
N LYS A 218 18.05 7.67 23.08
CA LYS A 218 18.44 8.43 24.27
C LYS A 218 17.48 9.57 24.61
N THR A 219 16.83 10.15 23.60
CA THR A 219 16.04 11.39 23.75
C THR A 219 14.55 11.17 23.51
N TYR A 220 14.18 10.52 22.40
CA TYR A 220 12.77 10.37 22.03
C TYR A 220 12.08 9.25 22.81
N ARG A 221 12.71 8.07 22.91
CA ARG A 221 12.17 6.87 23.54
C ARG A 221 11.73 7.08 24.99
N PRO A 222 12.48 7.79 25.87
CA PRO A 222 12.03 8.03 27.25
C PRO A 222 10.74 8.86 27.35
N ALA A 223 10.38 9.62 26.32
CA ALA A 223 9.16 10.43 26.23
C ALA A 223 8.05 9.76 25.39
N ALA A 224 8.29 8.57 24.85
CA ALA A 224 7.29 7.84 24.06
C ALA A 224 6.10 7.43 24.93
N ARG A 225 4.89 7.56 24.40
CA ARG A 225 3.67 7.20 25.13
C ARG A 225 3.53 5.69 25.29
N ILE A 226 2.92 5.26 26.39
CA ILE A 226 2.66 3.85 26.69
C ILE A 226 1.35 3.38 26.04
N GLU A 227 0.33 4.25 25.96
CA GLU A 227 -0.89 3.89 25.24
C GLU A 227 -0.58 3.64 23.76
N GLU A 228 -1.14 2.59 23.19
CA GLU A 228 -0.93 2.25 21.78
C GLU A 228 -2.00 2.90 20.90
N GLY A 229 -3.26 2.84 21.33
CA GLY A 229 -4.39 3.39 20.60
C GLY A 229 -4.35 4.91 20.44
N VAL A 230 -4.84 5.44 19.32
CA VAL A 230 -4.78 6.89 19.03
C VAL A 230 -6.05 7.62 19.45
N GLY A 231 -7.08 6.89 19.90
CA GLY A 231 -8.39 7.45 20.23
C GLY A 231 -9.27 7.69 19.00
N GLU A 232 -10.56 7.86 19.26
CA GLU A 232 -11.61 7.88 18.23
C GLU A 232 -11.46 9.03 17.23
N GLU A 233 -11.19 10.25 17.70
CA GLU A 233 -11.08 11.44 16.85
C GLU A 233 -9.92 11.33 15.83
N VAL A 234 -8.73 10.97 16.33
CA VAL A 234 -7.54 10.80 15.47
C VAL A 234 -7.74 9.62 14.53
N TYR A 235 -8.32 8.51 15.02
CA TYR A 235 -8.58 7.33 14.21
C TYR A 235 -9.57 7.63 13.08
N ALA A 236 -10.71 8.26 13.37
CA ALA A 236 -11.74 8.59 12.39
C ALA A 236 -11.20 9.51 11.27
N ARG A 237 -10.34 10.48 11.61
CA ARG A 237 -9.69 11.36 10.62
C ARG A 237 -8.73 10.59 9.72
N LYS A 238 -7.85 9.76 10.31
CA LYS A 238 -6.88 8.97 9.53
C LYS A 238 -7.56 7.91 8.67
N ALA A 239 -8.55 7.20 9.20
CA ALA A 239 -9.36 6.23 8.44
C ALA A 239 -10.05 6.89 7.23
N ARG A 240 -10.64 8.08 7.42
CA ARG A 240 -11.21 8.86 6.31
C ARG A 240 -10.18 9.24 5.25
N GLY A 241 -8.93 9.53 5.65
CA GLY A 241 -7.83 9.78 4.71
C GLY A 241 -7.55 8.59 3.78
N PHE A 242 -7.63 7.36 4.29
CA PHE A 242 -7.43 6.14 3.48
C PHE A 242 -8.66 5.70 2.69
N LEU A 243 -9.87 5.96 3.22
CA LEU A 243 -11.13 5.49 2.66
C LEU A 243 -11.76 6.51 1.70
N GLY A 244 -11.55 7.80 1.91
CA GLY A 244 -12.32 8.86 1.24
C GLY A 244 -13.80 8.88 1.62
N ILE A 245 -14.17 8.26 2.75
CA ILE A 245 -15.50 8.31 3.38
C ILE A 245 -15.36 8.31 4.90
N SER A 246 -16.36 8.87 5.57
CA SER A 246 -16.57 8.64 7.00
C SER A 246 -17.41 7.37 7.20
N ILE A 247 -17.00 6.53 8.14
CA ILE A 247 -17.70 5.28 8.49
C ILE A 247 -18.15 5.32 9.95
N ASP A 248 -19.19 4.55 10.28
CA ASP A 248 -19.51 4.25 11.68
C ASP A 248 -18.50 3.20 12.18
N LEU A 249 -17.61 3.62 13.08
CA LEU A 249 -16.53 2.79 13.59
C LEU A 249 -17.05 1.60 14.41
N ARG A 250 -18.13 1.78 15.18
CA ARG A 250 -18.67 0.71 16.03
C ARG A 250 -19.45 -0.30 15.21
N GLU A 251 -20.21 0.17 14.23
CA GLU A 251 -20.86 -0.72 13.24
C GLU A 251 -19.81 -1.50 12.45
N THR A 252 -18.78 -0.83 11.95
CA THR A 252 -17.75 -1.47 11.13
C THR A 252 -16.96 -2.50 11.94
N PHE A 253 -16.68 -2.22 13.22
CA PHE A 253 -16.07 -3.16 14.15
C PHE A 253 -16.94 -4.41 14.37
N ALA A 254 -18.25 -4.22 14.62
CA ALA A 254 -19.19 -5.34 14.77
C ALA A 254 -19.34 -6.16 13.49
N TRP A 255 -19.40 -5.48 12.34
CA TRP A 255 -19.39 -6.10 11.01
C TRP A 255 -18.11 -6.92 10.76
N GLY A 256 -16.95 -6.44 11.21
CA GLY A 256 -15.69 -7.19 11.12
C GLY A 256 -15.76 -8.56 11.80
N PHE A 257 -16.36 -8.65 13.00
CA PHE A 257 -16.59 -9.94 13.66
C PHE A 257 -17.61 -10.81 12.92
N ALA A 258 -18.65 -10.22 12.33
CA ALA A 258 -19.58 -10.96 11.48
C ALA A 258 -18.88 -11.57 10.27
N GLN A 259 -18.01 -10.81 9.60
CA GLN A 259 -17.19 -11.30 8.49
C GLN A 259 -16.26 -12.46 8.91
N ILE A 260 -15.62 -12.37 10.07
CA ILE A 260 -14.80 -13.47 10.59
C ILE A 260 -15.64 -14.76 10.72
N ARG A 261 -16.86 -14.67 11.27
CA ARG A 261 -17.72 -15.86 11.41
C ARG A 261 -18.19 -16.42 10.07
N GLU A 262 -18.60 -15.56 9.14
CA GLU A 262 -19.03 -15.96 7.80
C GLU A 262 -17.90 -16.66 7.04
N ILE A 263 -16.69 -16.11 7.08
CA ILE A 263 -15.52 -16.69 6.43
C ILE A 263 -15.13 -18.01 7.11
N ASP A 264 -15.13 -18.10 8.44
CA ASP A 264 -14.80 -19.36 9.16
C ASP A 264 -15.78 -20.48 8.79
N ALA A 265 -17.08 -20.17 8.75
CA ALA A 265 -18.11 -21.13 8.32
C ALA A 265 -17.84 -21.63 6.89
N ARG A 266 -17.57 -20.72 5.95
CA ARG A 266 -17.25 -21.08 4.57
C ARG A 266 -15.96 -21.88 4.45
N MET A 267 -14.93 -21.56 5.24
CA MET A 267 -13.70 -22.33 5.29
C MET A 267 -13.94 -23.76 5.76
N ARG A 268 -14.82 -24.00 6.74
CA ARG A 268 -15.18 -25.36 7.18
C ARG A 268 -15.85 -26.16 6.06
N GLU A 269 -16.75 -25.55 5.30
CA GLU A 269 -17.41 -26.19 4.16
C GLU A 269 -16.40 -26.61 3.09
N VAL A 270 -15.47 -25.72 2.73
CA VAL A 270 -14.45 -25.97 1.71
C VAL A 270 -13.40 -26.99 2.22
N ALA A 271 -12.98 -26.89 3.48
CA ALA A 271 -12.07 -27.84 4.10
C ALA A 271 -12.64 -29.28 4.07
N ALA A 272 -13.94 -29.45 4.32
CA ALA A 272 -14.61 -30.75 4.24
C ALA A 272 -14.64 -31.36 2.83
N GLN A 273 -14.53 -30.53 1.78
CA GLN A 273 -14.40 -31.01 0.39
C GLN A 273 -12.98 -31.52 0.07
N ILE A 274 -11.97 -30.99 0.76
CA ILE A 274 -10.57 -31.39 0.59
C ILE A 274 -10.27 -32.64 1.41
N GLN A 275 -10.64 -32.63 2.69
CA GLN A 275 -10.44 -33.75 3.61
C GLN A 275 -11.62 -33.85 4.57
N PRO A 276 -12.61 -34.72 4.29
CA PRO A 276 -13.77 -34.92 5.16
C PRO A 276 -13.38 -35.25 6.61
N GLY A 277 -14.00 -34.56 7.56
CA GLY A 277 -13.78 -34.76 9.00
C GLY A 277 -12.50 -34.12 9.57
N ALA A 278 -11.65 -33.52 8.75
CA ALA A 278 -10.48 -32.78 9.23
C ALA A 278 -10.83 -31.37 9.73
N SER A 279 -10.01 -30.84 10.64
CA SER A 279 -10.08 -29.41 10.98
C SER A 279 -9.52 -28.53 9.85
N ILE A 280 -9.87 -27.24 9.84
CA ILE A 280 -9.26 -26.29 8.89
C ILE A 280 -7.73 -26.30 8.99
N ASP A 281 -7.20 -26.37 10.21
CA ASP A 281 -5.76 -26.30 10.46
C ASP A 281 -5.05 -27.58 9.97
N ASP A 282 -5.70 -28.75 10.08
CA ASP A 282 -5.21 -30.00 9.49
C ASP A 282 -5.15 -29.94 7.97
N VAL A 283 -6.19 -29.35 7.35
CA VAL A 283 -6.22 -29.16 5.89
C VAL A 283 -5.13 -28.18 5.46
N ILE A 284 -4.97 -27.04 6.13
CA ILE A 284 -3.91 -26.07 5.79
C ILE A 284 -2.52 -26.72 5.94
N ARG A 285 -2.28 -27.45 7.03
CA ARG A 285 -1.03 -28.20 7.22
C ARG A 285 -0.79 -29.20 6.10
N LEU A 286 -1.82 -29.90 5.62
CA LEU A 286 -1.73 -30.76 4.44
C LEU A 286 -1.33 -29.96 3.19
N LEU A 287 -1.99 -28.81 2.94
CA LEU A 287 -1.69 -27.95 1.79
C LEU A 287 -0.28 -27.35 1.84
N GLU A 288 0.27 -27.14 3.03
CA GLU A 288 1.60 -26.58 3.25
C GLU A 288 2.73 -27.60 3.17
N THR A 289 2.43 -28.89 3.36
CA THR A 289 3.45 -29.94 3.48
C THR A 289 3.44 -30.97 2.38
N ASP A 290 2.36 -31.08 1.59
CA ASP A 290 2.29 -31.98 0.45
C ASP A 290 3.04 -31.37 -0.75
N PRO A 291 4.17 -31.96 -1.20
CA PRO A 291 4.94 -31.43 -2.32
C PRO A 291 4.15 -31.32 -3.62
N ALA A 292 3.09 -32.13 -3.81
CA ALA A 292 2.23 -32.03 -4.99
C ALA A 292 1.37 -30.75 -5.04
N ARG A 293 1.34 -29.98 -3.95
CA ARG A 293 0.60 -28.70 -3.82
C ARG A 293 1.53 -27.50 -3.68
N CYS A 294 2.82 -27.70 -3.91
CA CYS A 294 3.86 -26.67 -3.83
C CYS A 294 4.46 -26.38 -5.22
N ALA A 295 4.99 -25.17 -5.37
CA ALA A 295 6.00 -24.91 -6.38
C ALA A 295 7.37 -25.36 -5.88
N HIS A 296 8.17 -25.94 -6.76
CA HIS A 296 9.51 -26.43 -6.46
C HIS A 296 10.54 -25.34 -6.70
N GLY A 297 10.59 -24.40 -5.76
CA GLY A 297 11.51 -23.28 -5.73
C GLY A 297 10.99 -22.01 -6.41
N PRO A 298 11.72 -20.89 -6.27
CA PRO A 298 11.26 -19.56 -6.69
C PRO A 298 10.97 -19.43 -8.19
N GLU A 299 11.78 -20.05 -9.04
CA GLU A 299 11.60 -19.98 -10.51
C GLU A 299 10.34 -20.73 -10.97
N ASP A 300 10.03 -21.85 -10.32
CA ASP A 300 8.82 -22.61 -10.61
C ASP A 300 7.57 -21.83 -10.22
N LEU A 301 7.62 -21.13 -9.07
CA LEU A 301 6.55 -20.21 -8.66
C LEU A 301 6.32 -19.11 -9.72
N VAL A 302 7.39 -18.44 -10.18
CA VAL A 302 7.28 -17.38 -11.20
C VAL A 302 6.64 -17.92 -12.49
N ARG A 303 7.06 -19.10 -12.94
CA ARG A 303 6.49 -19.77 -14.12
C ARG A 303 4.99 -20.05 -13.92
N ILE A 304 4.62 -20.69 -12.82
CA ILE A 304 3.22 -21.06 -12.49
C ILE A 304 2.33 -19.81 -12.42
N VAL A 305 2.79 -18.78 -11.73
CA VAL A 305 2.05 -17.52 -11.62
C VAL A 305 1.91 -16.84 -12.97
N GLY A 306 2.98 -16.83 -13.79
CA GLY A 306 2.93 -16.32 -15.16
C GLY A 306 1.88 -17.02 -16.02
N GLU A 307 1.77 -18.35 -15.92
CA GLU A 307 0.74 -19.14 -16.61
C GLU A 307 -0.68 -18.80 -16.15
N TRP A 308 -0.89 -18.59 -14.84
CA TRP A 308 -2.18 -18.15 -14.30
C TRP A 308 -2.59 -16.77 -14.80
N GLN A 309 -1.64 -15.82 -14.85
CA GLN A 309 -1.87 -14.47 -15.36
C GLN A 309 -2.24 -14.50 -16.84
N ALA A 310 -1.46 -15.19 -17.67
CA ALA A 310 -1.72 -15.32 -19.10
C ALA A 310 -3.10 -15.92 -19.38
N ARG A 311 -3.44 -17.02 -18.70
CA ARG A 311 -4.75 -17.66 -18.82
C ARG A 311 -5.90 -16.71 -18.44
N ALA A 312 -5.75 -15.95 -17.36
CA ALA A 312 -6.78 -15.01 -16.92
C ALA A 312 -6.96 -13.86 -17.93
N VAL A 313 -5.88 -13.27 -18.42
CA VAL A 313 -5.93 -12.22 -19.44
C VAL A 313 -6.62 -12.75 -20.71
N ASP A 314 -6.19 -13.89 -21.23
CA ASP A 314 -6.73 -14.45 -22.47
C ASP A 314 -8.24 -14.74 -22.39
N ALA A 315 -8.69 -15.25 -21.25
CA ALA A 315 -10.09 -15.63 -21.05
C ALA A 315 -11.02 -14.45 -20.73
N LEU A 316 -10.52 -13.41 -20.07
CA LEU A 316 -11.35 -12.30 -19.56
C LEU A 316 -11.28 -11.04 -20.42
N ALA A 317 -10.25 -10.90 -21.27
CA ALA A 317 -10.11 -9.79 -22.21
C ALA A 317 -11.31 -9.72 -23.16
N GLY A 318 -12.00 -8.59 -23.18
CA GLY A 318 -13.17 -8.37 -24.03
C GLY A 318 -14.46 -9.01 -23.52
N VAL A 319 -14.38 -9.94 -22.55
CA VAL A 319 -15.54 -10.62 -21.95
C VAL A 319 -15.98 -9.92 -20.65
N HIS A 320 -15.07 -9.78 -19.69
CA HIS A 320 -15.35 -9.15 -18.40
C HIS A 320 -14.65 -7.81 -18.20
N PHE A 321 -13.62 -7.52 -19.03
CA PHE A 321 -12.83 -6.29 -18.94
C PHE A 321 -12.43 -5.77 -20.32
N ASP A 322 -12.39 -4.44 -20.45
CA ASP A 322 -11.72 -3.76 -21.56
C ASP A 322 -10.27 -3.47 -21.14
N ILE A 323 -9.34 -4.24 -21.72
CA ILE A 323 -7.92 -4.21 -21.33
C ILE A 323 -7.13 -3.44 -22.40
N PRO A 324 -6.45 -2.33 -22.03
CA PRO A 324 -5.53 -1.66 -22.93
C PRO A 324 -4.48 -2.63 -23.48
N THR A 325 -4.14 -2.54 -24.78
CA THR A 325 -3.19 -3.49 -25.41
C THR A 325 -1.87 -3.64 -24.64
N PRO A 326 -1.21 -2.57 -24.17
CA PRO A 326 0.01 -2.70 -23.35
C PRO A 326 -0.20 -3.43 -22.02
N ALA A 327 -1.41 -3.36 -21.46
CA ALA A 327 -1.82 -3.98 -20.20
C ALA A 327 -2.23 -5.45 -20.33
N ARG A 328 -2.12 -6.05 -21.53
CA ARG A 328 -2.30 -7.51 -21.69
C ARG A 328 -1.06 -8.30 -21.28
N ARG A 329 0.08 -7.62 -21.13
CA ARG A 329 1.32 -8.23 -20.67
C ARG A 329 1.48 -8.00 -19.17
N VAL A 330 1.49 -9.09 -18.40
CA VAL A 330 1.82 -9.09 -16.96
C VAL A 330 3.17 -9.77 -16.79
N ASP A 331 4.19 -9.02 -16.39
CA ASP A 331 5.49 -9.61 -16.05
C ASP A 331 5.44 -10.16 -14.62
N VAL A 332 6.11 -11.29 -14.38
CA VAL A 332 6.29 -11.89 -13.05
C VAL A 332 7.78 -12.13 -12.84
N LYS A 333 8.34 -11.65 -11.72
CA LYS A 333 9.78 -11.69 -11.44
C LYS A 333 10.07 -12.00 -9.98
N LEU A 334 11.28 -12.47 -9.70
CA LEU A 334 11.80 -12.54 -8.34
C LEU A 334 12.28 -11.17 -7.89
N ALA A 335 11.89 -10.78 -6.68
CA ALA A 335 12.35 -9.56 -6.04
C ALA A 335 13.87 -9.61 -5.81
N PRO A 336 14.59 -8.48 -5.95
CA PRO A 336 16.02 -8.42 -5.63
C PRO A 336 16.31 -8.86 -4.19
N ALA A 337 17.50 -9.41 -3.96
CA ALA A 337 17.93 -9.82 -2.61
C ALA A 337 17.82 -8.66 -1.61
N GLY A 338 17.29 -8.94 -0.41
CA GLY A 338 17.04 -7.93 0.62
C GLY A 338 15.70 -7.19 0.52
N SER A 339 14.88 -7.50 -0.48
CA SER A 339 13.48 -7.04 -0.55
C SER A 339 12.63 -7.66 0.57
N THR A 340 11.58 -6.96 0.99
CA THR A 340 10.59 -7.50 1.95
C THR A 340 9.97 -8.80 1.40
N ILE A 341 9.81 -9.79 2.28
CA ILE A 341 9.19 -11.10 1.96
C ILE A 341 7.72 -10.89 1.56
N GLY A 342 7.28 -11.57 0.50
CA GLY A 342 5.92 -11.47 -0.04
C GLY A 342 5.89 -11.11 -1.51
N ALA A 343 4.67 -10.92 -2.03
CA ALA A 343 4.44 -10.41 -3.38
C ALA A 343 4.10 -8.92 -3.33
N TYR A 344 4.54 -8.16 -4.32
CA TYR A 344 4.12 -6.77 -4.52
C TYR A 344 4.04 -6.43 -6.01
N TYR A 345 3.17 -5.49 -6.36
CA TYR A 345 3.03 -5.01 -7.72
C TYR A 345 3.74 -3.67 -7.96
N LEU A 346 4.43 -3.56 -9.09
CA LEU A 346 4.95 -2.30 -9.63
C LEU A 346 4.18 -1.93 -10.91
N PRO A 347 3.53 -0.75 -10.98
CA PRO A 347 2.80 -0.33 -12.17
C PRO A 347 3.71 -0.08 -13.39
N PRO A 348 3.14 -0.13 -14.60
CA PRO A 348 3.86 0.30 -15.79
C PRO A 348 4.26 1.77 -15.69
N SER A 349 5.25 2.18 -16.48
CA SER A 349 5.56 3.62 -16.62
C SER A 349 4.41 4.35 -17.32
N ASP A 350 4.30 5.68 -17.16
CA ASP A 350 3.22 6.49 -17.78
C ASP A 350 3.21 6.36 -19.33
N ASP A 351 4.34 6.01 -19.93
CA ASP A 351 4.50 5.75 -21.37
C ASP A 351 4.49 4.26 -21.76
N PHE A 352 4.25 3.34 -20.80
CA PHE A 352 4.31 1.88 -20.95
C PHE A 352 5.64 1.30 -21.44
N SER A 353 6.74 2.06 -21.47
CA SER A 353 8.07 1.54 -21.81
C SER A 353 8.58 0.50 -20.80
N ARG A 354 8.18 0.61 -19.52
CA ARG A 354 8.31 -0.44 -18.51
C ARG A 354 6.94 -1.12 -18.30
N PRO A 355 6.83 -2.44 -18.45
CA PRO A 355 5.58 -3.16 -18.19
C PRO A 355 5.28 -3.25 -16.69
N GLY A 356 4.00 -3.38 -16.35
CA GLY A 356 3.58 -3.71 -14.99
C GLY A 356 4.10 -5.08 -14.57
N THR A 357 4.67 -5.18 -13.38
CA THR A 357 5.38 -6.38 -12.92
C THR A 357 4.95 -6.78 -11.52
N ILE A 358 4.64 -8.07 -11.34
CA ILE A 358 4.48 -8.69 -10.03
C ILE A 358 5.86 -9.20 -9.58
N TRP A 359 6.28 -8.81 -8.38
CA TRP A 359 7.56 -9.21 -7.79
C TRP A 359 7.32 -10.14 -6.62
N TYR A 360 8.02 -11.28 -6.60
CA TYR A 360 7.92 -12.29 -5.55
C TYR A 360 9.22 -12.42 -4.76
N SER A 361 9.12 -12.35 -3.43
CA SER A 361 10.21 -12.68 -2.51
C SER A 361 9.79 -13.89 -1.65
N PRO A 362 9.92 -15.13 -2.16
CA PRO A 362 9.49 -16.34 -1.44
C PRO A 362 10.46 -16.76 -0.32
N GLY A 363 11.58 -16.06 -0.13
CA GLY A 363 12.68 -16.45 0.75
C GLY A 363 13.42 -17.69 0.23
N GLU A 364 14.15 -18.37 1.11
CA GLU A 364 14.98 -19.54 0.79
C GLU A 364 14.18 -20.87 0.78
N ARG A 365 12.87 -20.81 0.52
CA ARG A 365 12.00 -21.99 0.58
C ARG A 365 12.19 -22.88 -0.65
N ALA A 366 12.53 -24.14 -0.44
CA ALA A 366 12.56 -25.14 -1.50
C ALA A 366 11.15 -25.50 -2.00
N GLU A 367 10.19 -25.57 -1.08
CA GLU A 367 8.78 -25.87 -1.37
C GLU A 367 7.92 -24.67 -0.99
N ILE A 368 7.15 -24.15 -1.95
CA ILE A 368 6.32 -22.96 -1.77
C ILE A 368 4.84 -23.34 -1.95
N PRO A 369 4.03 -23.37 -0.87
CA PRO A 369 2.63 -23.77 -0.96
C PRO A 369 1.80 -22.88 -1.88
N LEU A 370 1.07 -23.46 -2.83
CA LEU A 370 0.37 -22.70 -3.88
C LEU A 370 -1.03 -22.23 -3.50
N TYR A 371 -1.61 -22.77 -2.42
CA TYR A 371 -3.03 -22.60 -2.12
C TYR A 371 -3.44 -21.12 -1.94
N MET A 372 -2.62 -20.29 -1.30
CA MET A 372 -2.83 -18.84 -1.20
C MET A 372 -2.30 -18.06 -2.41
N GLU A 373 -1.33 -18.61 -3.13
CA GLU A 373 -0.59 -17.86 -4.15
C GLU A 373 -1.45 -17.54 -5.37
N LEU A 374 -2.46 -18.35 -5.68
CA LEU A 374 -3.39 -18.02 -6.76
C LEU A 374 -4.20 -16.75 -6.44
N SER A 375 -4.70 -16.63 -5.20
CA SER A 375 -5.44 -15.43 -4.75
C SER A 375 -4.53 -14.20 -4.76
N ARG A 376 -3.30 -14.35 -4.23
CA ARG A 376 -2.28 -13.29 -4.23
C ARG A 376 -1.90 -12.85 -5.65
N ALA A 377 -1.75 -13.79 -6.57
CA ALA A 377 -1.47 -13.51 -7.96
C ALA A 377 -2.60 -12.69 -8.61
N TYR A 378 -3.87 -12.99 -8.33
CA TYR A 378 -4.99 -12.19 -8.85
C TYR A 378 -5.14 -10.83 -8.15
N HIS A 379 -4.75 -10.73 -6.88
CA HIS A 379 -4.70 -9.48 -6.11
C HIS A 379 -3.65 -8.51 -6.68
N GLU A 380 -2.39 -8.94 -6.77
CA GLU A 380 -1.27 -8.11 -7.25
C GLU A 380 -1.29 -7.96 -8.79
N GLY A 381 -1.73 -9.01 -9.48
CA GLY A 381 -1.74 -9.09 -10.92
C GLY A 381 -3.07 -8.69 -11.55
N PHE A 382 -3.43 -9.41 -12.60
CA PHE A 382 -4.69 -9.30 -13.29
C PHE A 382 -5.73 -10.26 -12.68
N PRO A 383 -6.97 -9.83 -12.39
CA PRO A 383 -7.54 -8.50 -12.69
C PRO A 383 -7.45 -7.49 -11.53
N GLY A 384 -6.65 -7.73 -10.49
CA GLY A 384 -6.43 -6.80 -9.37
C GLY A 384 -5.61 -5.55 -9.72
N HIS A 385 -4.52 -5.30 -8.99
CA HIS A 385 -3.72 -4.08 -9.14
C HIS A 385 -3.21 -3.85 -10.56
N HIS A 386 -2.81 -4.91 -11.28
CA HIS A 386 -2.31 -4.75 -12.64
C HIS A 386 -3.34 -4.11 -13.57
N LEU A 387 -4.57 -4.62 -13.56
CA LEU A 387 -5.62 -4.09 -14.42
C LEU A 387 -5.99 -2.66 -14.01
N GLN A 388 -6.18 -2.44 -12.70
CA GLN A 388 -6.60 -1.14 -12.18
C GLN A 388 -5.61 -0.03 -12.53
N LEU A 389 -4.33 -0.24 -12.24
CA LEU A 389 -3.29 0.77 -12.47
C LEU A 389 -3.01 0.96 -13.95
N SER A 390 -3.01 -0.13 -14.74
CA SER A 390 -2.75 -0.03 -16.17
C SER A 390 -3.90 0.66 -16.92
N VAL A 391 -5.17 0.44 -16.54
CA VAL A 391 -6.30 1.19 -17.08
C VAL A 391 -6.14 2.66 -16.74
N GLN A 392 -5.90 3.00 -15.47
CA GLN A 392 -5.69 4.39 -15.04
C GLN A 392 -4.60 5.11 -15.84
N ILE A 393 -3.44 4.47 -16.04
CA ILE A 393 -2.33 5.04 -16.81
C ILE A 393 -2.72 5.25 -18.28
N SER A 394 -3.50 4.34 -18.87
CA SER A 394 -3.96 4.46 -20.27
C SER A 394 -4.94 5.62 -20.51
N LEU A 395 -5.58 6.14 -19.45
CA LEU A 395 -6.61 7.18 -19.53
C LEU A 395 -6.02 8.60 -19.52
N GLN A 396 -4.86 8.82 -20.16
CA GLN A 396 -4.24 10.16 -20.31
C GLN A 396 -5.16 11.20 -20.96
N HIS A 397 -6.12 10.74 -21.76
CA HIS A 397 -7.12 11.57 -22.44
C HIS A 397 -8.33 11.92 -21.56
N ARG A 398 -8.40 11.42 -20.31
CA ARG A 398 -9.52 11.66 -19.36
C ARG A 398 -9.08 12.05 -17.95
N LEU A 399 -7.92 11.57 -17.48
CA LEU A 399 -7.44 11.75 -16.12
C LEU A 399 -6.24 12.69 -16.09
N SER A 400 -6.24 13.63 -15.14
CA SER A 400 -5.10 14.52 -14.92
C SER A 400 -3.86 13.74 -14.49
N ARG A 401 -2.66 14.33 -14.65
CA ARG A 401 -1.41 13.63 -14.29
C ARG A 401 -1.34 13.32 -12.80
N LEU A 402 -1.82 14.20 -11.92
CA LEU A 402 -1.94 13.94 -10.47
C LEU A 402 -2.80 12.70 -10.22
N HIS A 403 -3.93 12.60 -10.90
CA HIS A 403 -4.83 11.46 -10.77
C HIS A 403 -4.17 10.16 -11.20
N ARG A 404 -3.47 10.15 -12.34
CA ARG A 404 -2.83 8.92 -12.86
C ARG A 404 -1.65 8.44 -12.03
N VAL A 405 -0.82 9.36 -11.54
CA VAL A 405 0.50 9.03 -11.01
C VAL A 405 0.52 8.99 -9.47
N VAL A 406 -0.28 9.82 -8.81
CA VAL A 406 -0.20 9.99 -7.34
C VAL A 406 -1.35 9.31 -6.61
N MET A 407 -2.58 9.39 -7.15
CA MET A 407 -3.77 9.06 -6.35
C MET A 407 -3.90 7.58 -5.98
N SER A 408 -3.22 6.67 -6.68
CA SER A 408 -3.21 5.25 -6.31
C SER A 408 -2.56 4.99 -4.95
N ASP A 409 -1.55 5.78 -4.57
CA ASP A 409 -0.91 5.68 -3.25
C ASP A 409 -1.78 6.30 -2.15
N TYR A 410 -2.66 7.23 -2.52
CA TYR A 410 -3.49 8.00 -1.58
C TYR A 410 -4.87 7.40 -1.34
N GLN A 411 -5.41 6.62 -2.29
CA GLN A 411 -6.77 6.07 -2.23
C GLN A 411 -6.72 4.57 -1.96
N THR A 412 -6.11 4.20 -0.82
CA THR A 412 -5.97 2.79 -0.39
C THR A 412 -7.30 2.06 -0.40
N GLY A 413 -8.39 2.68 0.06
CA GLY A 413 -9.71 2.06 0.08
C GLY A 413 -10.22 1.69 -1.32
N TYR A 414 -9.93 2.50 -2.34
CA TYR A 414 -10.26 2.18 -3.73
C TYR A 414 -9.36 1.07 -4.26
N ALA A 415 -8.04 1.22 -4.16
CA ALA A 415 -7.07 0.31 -4.77
C ALA A 415 -7.13 -1.10 -4.15
N GLU A 416 -7.11 -1.17 -2.81
CA GLU A 416 -7.15 -2.43 -2.08
C GLU A 416 -8.55 -3.05 -2.09
N GLY A 417 -9.59 -2.21 -2.06
CA GLY A 417 -10.98 -2.65 -2.20
C GLY A 417 -11.25 -3.31 -3.55
N TRP A 418 -10.70 -2.74 -4.64
CA TRP A 418 -10.72 -3.35 -5.96
C TRP A 418 -9.99 -4.69 -6.00
N ALA A 419 -8.77 -4.75 -5.46
CA ALA A 419 -7.97 -5.98 -5.48
C ALA A 419 -8.65 -7.12 -4.70
N LEU A 420 -9.24 -6.84 -3.54
CA LEU A 420 -10.04 -7.83 -2.80
C LEU A 420 -11.32 -8.23 -3.56
N TYR A 421 -12.01 -7.27 -4.17
CA TYR A 421 -13.15 -7.56 -5.04
C TYR A 421 -12.76 -8.48 -6.20
N ALA A 422 -11.60 -8.24 -6.82
CA ALA A 422 -11.06 -9.06 -7.89
C ALA A 422 -10.79 -10.50 -7.44
N GLU A 423 -10.23 -10.72 -6.24
CA GLU A 423 -10.04 -12.06 -5.68
C GLU A 423 -11.36 -12.85 -5.59
N ARG A 424 -12.43 -12.21 -5.11
CA ARG A 424 -13.78 -12.82 -5.04
C ARG A 424 -14.38 -13.05 -6.43
N LEU A 425 -14.23 -12.08 -7.33
CA LEU A 425 -14.72 -12.18 -8.70
C LEU A 425 -14.08 -13.37 -9.42
N MET A 426 -12.80 -13.63 -9.23
CA MET A 426 -12.12 -14.77 -9.85
C MET A 426 -12.69 -16.12 -9.38
N ASP A 427 -13.18 -16.21 -8.14
CA ASP A 427 -13.94 -17.37 -7.67
C ASP A 427 -15.31 -17.47 -8.38
N GLU A 428 -16.07 -16.37 -8.42
CA GLU A 428 -17.37 -16.29 -9.11
C GLU A 428 -17.28 -16.65 -10.60
N LEU A 429 -16.14 -16.38 -11.24
CA LEU A 429 -15.86 -16.70 -12.65
C LEU A 429 -15.24 -18.09 -12.86
N GLY A 430 -15.02 -18.87 -11.79
CA GLY A 430 -14.54 -20.25 -11.87
C GLY A 430 -13.02 -20.42 -12.07
N PHE A 431 -12.23 -19.38 -11.79
CA PHE A 431 -10.76 -19.46 -11.90
C PHE A 431 -10.12 -20.13 -10.69
N LEU A 432 -10.80 -20.17 -9.55
CA LEU A 432 -10.40 -20.96 -8.38
C LEU A 432 -10.91 -22.40 -8.53
N SER A 433 -10.38 -23.07 -9.56
CA SER A 433 -10.88 -24.35 -10.08
C SER A 433 -10.81 -25.54 -9.10
N LYS A 434 -10.12 -25.39 -7.96
CA LYS A 434 -9.96 -26.43 -6.96
C LYS A 434 -10.29 -25.92 -5.56
N PRO A 435 -10.87 -26.76 -4.68
CA PRO A 435 -11.20 -26.36 -3.32
C PRO A 435 -10.01 -25.80 -2.52
N GLU A 436 -8.78 -26.27 -2.74
CA GLU A 436 -7.60 -25.72 -2.05
C GLU A 436 -7.36 -24.23 -2.36
N PHE A 437 -7.65 -23.79 -3.59
CA PHE A 437 -7.49 -22.38 -3.97
C PHE A 437 -8.60 -21.51 -3.42
N VAL A 438 -9.84 -22.03 -3.37
CA VAL A 438 -10.95 -21.38 -2.66
C VAL A 438 -10.59 -21.22 -1.18
N LEU A 439 -10.06 -22.27 -0.55
CA LEU A 439 -9.61 -22.19 0.84
C LEU A 439 -8.50 -21.14 1.03
N GLY A 440 -7.51 -21.08 0.14
CA GLY A 440 -6.44 -20.09 0.23
C GLY A 440 -6.93 -18.64 0.02
N GLN A 441 -7.90 -18.42 -0.85
CA GLN A 441 -8.57 -17.12 -0.99
C GLN A 441 -9.33 -16.75 0.30
N LEU A 442 -10.03 -17.70 0.92
CA LEU A 442 -10.70 -17.47 2.20
C LEU A 442 -9.73 -17.20 3.35
N VAL A 443 -8.56 -17.86 3.38
CA VAL A 443 -7.48 -17.53 4.35
C VAL A 443 -6.99 -16.10 4.13
N CYS A 444 -6.77 -15.69 2.89
CA CYS A 444 -6.39 -14.31 2.55
C CYS A 444 -7.45 -13.31 3.02
N GLN A 445 -8.73 -13.60 2.80
CA GLN A 445 -9.88 -12.79 3.20
C GLN A 445 -10.07 -12.73 4.72
N MET A 446 -9.85 -13.86 5.42
CA MET A 446 -9.93 -13.96 6.88
C MET A 446 -8.94 -12.98 7.54
N MET A 447 -7.70 -12.95 7.05
CA MET A 447 -6.70 -12.03 7.58
C MET A 447 -7.14 -10.55 7.41
N ARG A 448 -7.73 -10.18 6.26
CA ARG A 448 -8.27 -8.82 6.05
C ARG A 448 -9.53 -8.54 6.88
N ALA A 449 -10.32 -9.54 7.24
CA ALA A 449 -11.42 -9.37 8.20
C ALA A 449 -10.90 -9.15 9.63
N CYS A 450 -9.86 -9.88 10.05
CA CYS A 450 -9.17 -9.64 11.32
C CYS A 450 -8.62 -8.21 11.42
N ARG A 451 -8.06 -7.66 10.33
CA ARG A 451 -7.60 -6.25 10.29
C ARG A 451 -8.67 -5.26 10.74
N VAL A 452 -9.92 -5.42 10.30
CA VAL A 452 -11.03 -4.52 10.65
C VAL A 452 -11.25 -4.48 12.17
N VAL A 453 -11.33 -5.65 12.79
CA VAL A 453 -11.57 -5.78 14.23
C VAL A 453 -10.38 -5.24 15.03
N LEU A 454 -9.16 -5.60 14.62
CA LEU A 454 -7.96 -5.28 15.38
C LEU A 454 -7.61 -3.79 15.30
N ASP A 455 -7.68 -3.20 14.11
CA ASP A 455 -7.31 -1.81 13.90
C ASP A 455 -8.29 -0.86 14.63
N ILE A 456 -9.60 -1.02 14.42
CA ILE A 456 -10.60 -0.20 15.14
C ILE A 456 -10.56 -0.50 16.64
N GLY A 457 -10.57 -1.78 17.01
CA GLY A 457 -10.68 -2.20 18.40
C GLY A 457 -9.51 -1.73 19.26
N ALA A 458 -8.28 -1.90 18.77
CA ALA A 458 -7.09 -1.50 19.52
C ALA A 458 -6.93 0.02 19.60
N HIS A 459 -7.27 0.75 18.53
CA HIS A 459 -7.16 2.22 18.55
C HIS A 459 -8.22 2.92 19.40
N LEU A 460 -9.41 2.34 19.53
CA LEU A 460 -10.51 2.88 20.35
C LEU A 460 -10.59 2.24 21.75
N GLY A 461 -9.82 1.19 22.04
CA GLY A 461 -9.88 0.47 23.30
C GLY A 461 -11.19 -0.30 23.50
N LEU A 462 -11.75 -0.85 22.41
CA LEU A 462 -12.98 -1.63 22.44
C LEU A 462 -12.76 -3.03 23.03
N HIS A 463 -13.86 -3.71 23.34
CA HIS A 463 -13.86 -5.09 23.82
C HIS A 463 -14.47 -6.00 22.78
N ALA A 464 -13.94 -7.22 22.69
CA ALA A 464 -14.48 -8.27 21.87
C ALA A 464 -15.93 -8.59 22.31
N PRO A 465 -16.85 -8.85 21.37
CA PRO A 465 -18.21 -9.24 21.72
C PRO A 465 -18.26 -10.60 22.42
N THR A 466 -19.41 -10.93 23.02
CA THR A 466 -19.60 -12.18 23.76
C THR A 466 -19.54 -13.43 22.88
N ASP A 467 -19.70 -13.27 21.57
CA ASP A 467 -19.61 -14.33 20.57
C ASP A 467 -18.28 -14.29 19.78
N ALA A 468 -17.26 -13.59 20.29
CA ALA A 468 -15.95 -13.53 19.66
C ALA A 468 -15.29 -14.92 19.58
N PRO A 469 -14.54 -15.22 18.50
CA PRO A 469 -13.92 -16.54 18.29
C PRO A 469 -12.81 -16.85 19.30
N ILE A 470 -12.23 -15.82 19.92
CA ILE A 470 -11.27 -15.92 21.01
C ILE A 470 -11.60 -14.91 22.10
N ARG A 471 -11.31 -15.29 23.35
CA ARG A 471 -11.40 -14.44 24.56
C ARG A 471 -12.62 -13.47 24.56
N PRO A 472 -13.86 -13.98 24.60
CA PRO A 472 -15.05 -13.13 24.63
C PRO A 472 -15.02 -12.10 25.77
N GLY A 473 -15.41 -10.85 25.47
CA GLY A 473 -15.40 -9.75 26.44
C GLY A 473 -14.02 -9.19 26.79
N ALA A 474 -12.92 -9.73 26.25
CA ALA A 474 -11.59 -9.18 26.46
C ALA A 474 -11.41 -7.85 25.71
N ARG A 475 -10.53 -6.99 26.23
CA ARG A 475 -10.10 -5.79 25.52
C ARG A 475 -9.34 -6.18 24.26
N ILE A 476 -9.55 -5.46 23.16
CA ILE A 476 -8.73 -5.58 21.96
C ILE A 476 -7.43 -4.83 22.21
N ASP A 477 -6.36 -5.57 22.48
CA ASP A 477 -5.00 -5.07 22.67
C ASP A 477 -4.00 -5.84 21.79
N TYR A 478 -2.72 -5.53 21.92
CA TYR A 478 -1.66 -6.19 21.15
C TYR A 478 -1.69 -7.72 21.27
N ASP A 479 -1.82 -8.26 22.48
CA ASP A 479 -1.78 -9.71 22.72
C ASP A 479 -3.04 -10.39 22.16
N TYR A 480 -4.22 -9.78 22.31
CA TYR A 480 -5.44 -10.23 21.63
C TYR A 480 -5.23 -10.26 20.11
N GLY A 481 -4.60 -9.21 19.56
CA GLY A 481 -4.34 -9.10 18.13
C GLY A 481 -3.41 -10.18 17.60
N VAL A 482 -2.29 -10.43 18.27
CA VAL A 482 -1.36 -11.51 17.91
C VAL A 482 -2.05 -12.87 18.00
N GLU A 483 -2.84 -13.12 19.05
CA GLU A 483 -3.59 -14.36 19.20
C GLU A 483 -4.64 -14.54 18.09
N LEU A 484 -5.40 -13.49 17.76
CA LEU A 484 -6.42 -13.53 16.70
C LEU A 484 -5.78 -13.80 15.34
N LEU A 485 -4.70 -13.09 15.01
CA LEU A 485 -3.99 -13.28 13.74
C LEU A 485 -3.38 -14.68 13.65
N THR A 486 -2.83 -15.22 14.73
CA THR A 486 -2.23 -16.55 14.73
C THR A 486 -3.29 -17.64 14.60
N ARG A 487 -4.34 -17.60 15.44
CA ARG A 487 -5.32 -18.69 15.53
C ARG A 487 -6.41 -18.62 14.47
N ILE A 488 -6.89 -17.41 14.17
CA ILE A 488 -8.01 -17.20 13.25
C ILE A 488 -7.49 -16.74 11.88
N GLY A 489 -6.58 -15.77 11.87
CA GLY A 489 -5.91 -15.31 10.66
C GLY A 489 -4.93 -16.32 10.06
N ARG A 490 -4.50 -17.32 10.85
CA ARG A 490 -3.62 -18.44 10.44
C ARG A 490 -2.34 -17.99 9.77
N ILE A 491 -1.78 -16.89 10.25
CA ILE A 491 -0.44 -16.45 9.87
C ILE A 491 0.58 -16.84 10.94
N PRO A 492 1.84 -17.09 10.56
CA PRO A 492 2.92 -17.37 11.51
C PRO A 492 3.04 -16.30 12.63
N ALA A 493 3.46 -16.69 13.83
CA ALA A 493 3.44 -15.82 15.00
C ALA A 493 4.35 -14.58 14.89
N ASP A 494 5.49 -14.72 14.21
CA ASP A 494 6.39 -13.62 13.86
C ASP A 494 5.71 -12.63 12.90
N HIS A 495 5.00 -13.14 11.90
CA HIS A 495 4.21 -12.32 10.99
C HIS A 495 3.02 -11.66 11.70
N ALA A 496 2.32 -12.36 12.60
CA ALA A 496 1.26 -11.81 13.43
C ALA A 496 1.74 -10.65 14.32
N THR A 497 2.92 -10.80 14.92
CA THR A 497 3.59 -9.76 15.71
C THR A 497 3.92 -8.54 14.86
N ALA A 498 4.48 -8.75 13.66
CA ALA A 498 4.80 -7.67 12.73
C ALA A 498 3.55 -6.92 12.24
N GLU A 499 2.51 -7.66 11.85
CA GLU A 499 1.23 -7.08 11.40
C GLU A 499 0.51 -6.34 12.53
N MET A 500 0.45 -6.88 13.75
CA MET A 500 -0.18 -6.15 14.86
C MET A 500 0.61 -4.88 15.22
N THR A 501 1.94 -4.92 15.15
CA THR A 501 2.77 -3.70 15.29
C THR A 501 2.47 -2.69 14.17
N ARG A 502 2.26 -3.16 12.93
CA ARG A 502 1.86 -2.34 11.78
C ARG A 502 0.52 -1.65 12.01
N TYR A 503 -0.49 -2.39 12.46
CA TYR A 503 -1.84 -1.86 12.67
C TYR A 503 -1.81 -0.72 13.70
N LEU A 504 -1.15 -0.96 14.84
CA LEU A 504 -0.98 0.06 15.90
C LEU A 504 -0.14 1.27 15.48
N GLY A 505 0.70 1.13 14.46
CA GLY A 505 1.57 2.20 13.95
C GLY A 505 0.93 3.01 12.83
N TRP A 506 -0.02 2.43 12.10
CA TRP A 506 -0.60 3.01 10.90
C TRP A 506 -2.15 2.99 10.92
N PRO A 507 -2.76 3.70 11.88
CA PRO A 507 -4.19 3.66 12.16
C PRO A 507 -5.06 3.97 10.94
N GLY A 508 -6.02 3.09 10.65
CA GLY A 508 -7.01 3.25 9.60
C GLY A 508 -6.59 2.68 8.25
N GLN A 509 -5.31 2.37 8.03
CA GLN A 509 -4.85 1.80 6.76
C GLN A 509 -5.32 0.34 6.61
N ALA A 510 -5.24 -0.44 7.69
CA ALA A 510 -5.50 -1.88 7.64
C ALA A 510 -6.97 -2.22 7.32
N ILE A 511 -7.91 -1.33 7.66
CA ILE A 511 -9.34 -1.52 7.35
C ILE A 511 -9.69 -1.23 5.89
N ALA A 512 -8.84 -0.48 5.18
CA ALA A 512 -9.12 0.03 3.85
C ALA A 512 -9.40 -1.09 2.83
N TYR A 513 -8.73 -2.24 2.98
CA TYR A 513 -8.93 -3.44 2.18
C TYR A 513 -10.39 -3.91 2.21
N LYS A 514 -10.85 -4.35 3.40
CA LYS A 514 -12.13 -5.04 3.55
C LYS A 514 -13.30 -4.05 3.48
N VAL A 515 -13.13 -2.83 3.99
CA VAL A 515 -14.13 -1.75 3.85
C VAL A 515 -14.24 -1.30 2.40
N GLY A 516 -13.13 -1.19 1.67
CA GLY A 516 -13.13 -0.92 0.24
C GLY A 516 -13.89 -1.98 -0.57
N GLU A 517 -13.60 -3.25 -0.31
CA GLU A 517 -14.32 -4.38 -0.93
C GLU A 517 -15.83 -4.33 -0.63
N ARG A 518 -16.21 -4.05 0.63
CA ARG A 518 -17.61 -3.87 1.04
C ARG A 518 -18.31 -2.79 0.22
N VAL A 519 -17.64 -1.66 -0.03
CA VAL A 519 -18.19 -0.57 -0.85
C VAL A 519 -18.31 -0.99 -2.31
N VAL A 520 -17.30 -1.60 -2.91
CA VAL A 520 -17.34 -2.05 -4.32
C VAL A 520 -18.44 -3.08 -4.55
N LEU A 521 -18.58 -4.07 -3.65
CA LEU A 521 -19.66 -5.06 -3.71
C LEU A 521 -21.04 -4.39 -3.56
N GLY A 522 -21.18 -3.47 -2.60
CA GLY A 522 -22.42 -2.72 -2.41
C GLY A 522 -22.81 -1.89 -3.63
N LEU A 523 -21.84 -1.26 -4.30
CA LEU A 523 -22.07 -0.54 -5.55
C LEU A 523 -22.51 -1.46 -6.69
N ARG A 524 -21.86 -2.63 -6.82
CA ARG A 524 -22.24 -3.66 -7.80
C ARG A 524 -23.69 -4.10 -7.60
N ASP A 525 -24.06 -4.42 -6.37
CA ASP A 525 -25.39 -4.94 -6.05
C ASP A 525 -26.47 -3.85 -6.20
N GLU A 526 -26.18 -2.62 -5.79
CA GLU A 526 -27.10 -1.49 -5.96
C GLU A 526 -27.34 -1.16 -7.43
N LEU A 527 -26.28 -1.12 -8.25
CA LEU A 527 -26.41 -0.90 -9.69
C LEU A 527 -27.13 -2.04 -10.39
N ARG A 528 -26.89 -3.29 -9.98
CA ARG A 528 -27.62 -4.46 -10.47
C ARG A 528 -29.11 -4.35 -10.14
N ALA A 529 -29.46 -3.95 -8.93
CA ALA A 529 -30.85 -3.74 -8.52
C ALA A 529 -31.53 -2.61 -9.31
N ARG A 530 -30.83 -1.49 -9.54
CA ARG A 530 -31.35 -0.33 -10.30
C ARG A 530 -31.52 -0.62 -11.80
N ARG A 531 -30.54 -1.30 -12.42
CA ARG A 531 -30.51 -1.55 -13.88
C ARG A 531 -31.27 -2.83 -14.28
N GLY A 532 -31.55 -3.73 -13.34
CA GLY A 532 -32.30 -4.97 -13.58
C GLY A 532 -31.63 -5.84 -14.66
N SER A 533 -32.42 -6.28 -15.64
CA SER A 533 -31.91 -7.07 -16.78
C SER A 533 -30.93 -6.33 -17.69
N SER A 534 -30.83 -4.99 -17.57
CA SER A 534 -29.87 -4.18 -18.33
C SER A 534 -28.53 -4.04 -17.61
N PHE A 535 -28.37 -4.64 -16.41
CA PHE A 535 -27.09 -4.69 -15.74
C PHE A 535 -26.12 -5.58 -16.51
N ASP A 536 -24.99 -5.01 -16.90
CA ASP A 536 -23.88 -5.72 -17.51
C ASP A 536 -22.63 -5.58 -16.64
N LEU A 537 -22.02 -6.71 -16.28
CA LEU A 537 -20.89 -6.75 -15.36
C LEU A 537 -19.63 -6.14 -15.97
N LYS A 538 -19.42 -6.32 -17.28
CA LYS A 538 -18.29 -5.73 -18.00
C LYS A 538 -18.40 -4.20 -17.99
N THR A 539 -19.59 -3.66 -18.26
CA THR A 539 -19.87 -2.22 -18.21
C THR A 539 -19.67 -1.68 -16.79
N PHE A 540 -20.11 -2.39 -15.74
CA PHE A 540 -19.82 -2.00 -14.36
C PHE A 540 -18.31 -1.88 -14.09
N HIS A 541 -17.50 -2.85 -14.53
CA HIS A 541 -16.05 -2.77 -14.37
C HIS A 541 -15.44 -1.62 -15.18
N ALA A 542 -15.90 -1.39 -16.41
CA ALA A 542 -15.43 -0.29 -17.25
C ALA A 542 -15.78 1.09 -16.65
N ASP A 543 -16.99 1.24 -16.11
CA ASP A 543 -17.45 2.45 -15.43
C ASP A 543 -16.57 2.70 -14.17
N LEU A 544 -16.38 1.68 -13.33
CA LEU A 544 -15.60 1.78 -12.09
C LEU A 544 -14.13 2.10 -12.37
N LEU A 545 -13.46 1.30 -13.18
CA LEU A 545 -12.05 1.48 -13.51
C LEU A 545 -11.80 2.77 -14.32
N GLY A 546 -12.78 3.18 -15.12
CA GLY A 546 -12.75 4.39 -15.93
C GLY A 546 -12.77 5.69 -15.11
N VAL A 547 -13.21 5.64 -13.84
CA VAL A 547 -13.11 6.76 -12.91
C VAL A 547 -11.66 6.99 -12.46
N GLY A 548 -10.85 5.93 -12.35
CA GLY A 548 -9.53 5.97 -11.72
C GLY A 548 -9.61 6.08 -10.19
N SER A 549 -8.44 6.03 -9.53
CA SER A 549 -8.33 6.06 -8.06
C SER A 549 -8.92 7.35 -7.47
N VAL A 550 -10.02 7.23 -6.72
CA VAL A 550 -10.70 8.31 -6.00
C VAL A 550 -11.16 7.84 -4.63
N GLY A 551 -11.54 8.76 -3.74
CA GLY A 551 -12.18 8.39 -2.48
C GLY A 551 -13.46 7.60 -2.70
N LEU A 552 -13.76 6.63 -1.82
CA LEU A 552 -14.90 5.73 -1.97
C LEU A 552 -16.26 6.48 -2.06
N GLY A 553 -16.36 7.68 -1.47
CA GLY A 553 -17.55 8.52 -1.54
C GLY A 553 -17.70 9.12 -2.93
N THR A 554 -16.62 9.66 -3.48
CA THR A 554 -16.55 10.16 -4.86
C THR A 554 -16.83 9.04 -5.86
N LEU A 555 -16.29 7.84 -5.65
CA LEU A 555 -16.59 6.66 -6.48
C LEU A 555 -18.09 6.36 -6.50
N ARG A 556 -18.72 6.33 -5.33
CA ARG A 556 -20.16 6.09 -5.19
C ARG A 556 -20.99 7.15 -5.88
N GLU A 557 -20.66 8.42 -5.70
CA GLU A 557 -21.33 9.55 -6.36
C GLU A 557 -21.29 9.41 -7.89
N LEU A 558 -20.12 9.11 -8.45
CA LEU A 558 -19.91 9.02 -9.91
C LEU A 558 -20.56 7.79 -10.54
N LEU A 559 -20.64 6.66 -9.83
CA LEU A 559 -21.25 5.44 -10.37
C LEU A 559 -22.78 5.42 -10.25
N LEU A 560 -23.35 6.15 -9.29
CA LEU A 560 -24.80 6.16 -9.04
C LEU A 560 -25.54 7.38 -9.62
N SER A 561 -24.80 8.38 -10.12
CA SER A 561 -25.33 9.46 -10.94
C SER A 561 -25.76 8.96 -12.32
#